data_AF-A0A1H8MDZ6-F1
#
_entry.id   AF-A0A1H8MDZ6-F1
#
_cell.length_a   1.000
_cell.length_b   1.000
_cell.length_c   1.000
_cell.angle_alpha   90.00
_cell.angle_beta   90.00
_cell.angle_gamma   90.00
#
_symmetry.space_group_name_H-M   'P 1'
#
loop_
_entity.id
_entity.type
_entity.pdbx_description
1 polymer ?
#
loop_
_entity_poly.entity_id
_entity_poly.type
_entity_poly.pdbx_seq_one_letter_code
_entity_poly.pdbx_strand_id
1 'polypeptide(L)'
;MAPRKTATVSSRKTSAKPANKASNGGPVADFTRDEELKAYREMLLIRRFEEKAGQLYGMGFIGGFCHLYIGQEAVVVGMQMAQKEGDQVITAYRDHGHMLATGMSARGVMAELTGRRSGYSRGKGGSMHMFSKEKHFYGGHGIVGAQVSLGTGLAFANRYRGNDSVSVAYFGDGAANQGQVYESFNMAALWKLPIIYIVENNRYAMGTSTARATAQSNYSLRGSGFGIPGIQVDGMDVRAVKAAADEALEHCRSGKGPIILEMLTYRYRGHSMSDPAKYRTKEEVQKMRSEQDPIEQVRARLLEKGWASEDDLKAIDKDVRDVVADSADFAQSDPEPDASELYTDILL
;
A
#
# COMPACT_ATOMS: atom_id res chain seq x y z
N MET A 1 73.40 -17.20 7.59
CA MET A 1 72.47 -17.14 8.73
C MET A 1 72.64 -15.82 9.45
N ALA A 2 71.64 -14.94 9.38
CA ALA A 2 71.41 -13.82 10.29
C ALA A 2 69.91 -13.48 10.19
N PRO A 3 69.13 -13.50 11.29
CA PRO A 3 67.67 -13.43 11.20
C PRO A 3 67.19 -11.97 11.06
N ARG A 4 66.26 -11.75 10.12
CA ARG A 4 65.51 -10.49 10.02
C ARG A 4 64.49 -10.43 11.17
N LYS A 5 64.59 -9.38 11.97
CA LYS A 5 63.67 -9.04 13.07
C LYS A 5 62.26 -8.79 12.54
N THR A 6 61.29 -9.45 13.16
CA THR A 6 59.85 -9.19 13.06
C THR A 6 59.51 -7.86 13.75
N ALA A 7 58.84 -6.96 13.04
CA ALA A 7 58.22 -5.77 13.63
C ALA A 7 56.77 -6.11 14.02
N THR A 8 56.50 -6.14 15.32
CA THR A 8 55.17 -6.29 15.90
C THR A 8 54.43 -4.96 15.84
N VAL A 9 53.34 -4.90 15.07
CA VAL A 9 52.43 -3.75 15.06
C VAL A 9 51.46 -3.90 16.23
N SER A 10 51.61 -3.05 17.23
CA SER A 10 50.70 -2.89 18.36
C SER A 10 49.34 -2.38 17.87
N SER A 11 48.30 -3.21 17.95
CA SER A 11 46.92 -2.80 17.68
C SER A 11 46.34 -2.09 18.92
N ARG A 12 46.31 -0.76 18.86
CA ARG A 12 45.54 0.05 19.82
C ARG A 12 44.05 -0.22 19.59
N LYS A 13 43.42 -0.99 20.47
CA LYS A 13 41.96 -1.10 20.56
C LYS A 13 41.39 0.23 21.03
N THR A 14 40.92 1.05 20.09
CA THR A 14 40.00 2.15 20.39
C THR A 14 38.60 1.57 20.57
N SER A 15 38.11 1.57 21.81
CA SER A 15 36.72 1.27 22.15
C SER A 15 35.82 2.36 21.59
N ALA A 16 35.35 2.17 20.35
CA ALA A 16 34.27 2.98 19.82
C ALA A 16 32.99 2.66 20.62
N LYS A 17 32.41 3.68 21.27
CA LYS A 17 31.06 3.62 21.81
C LYS A 17 30.10 3.19 20.69
N PRO A 18 29.09 2.34 20.97
CA PRO A 18 28.10 2.00 19.96
C PRO A 18 27.41 3.29 19.50
N ALA A 19 27.42 3.52 18.19
CA ALA A 19 26.69 4.59 17.58
C ALA A 19 25.21 4.45 17.95
N ASN A 20 24.62 5.52 18.50
CA ASN A 20 23.18 5.63 18.62
C ASN A 20 22.58 5.34 17.24
N LYS A 21 21.71 4.32 17.16
CA LYS A 21 20.83 4.12 16.00
C LYS A 21 20.12 5.44 15.75
N ALA A 22 20.42 6.09 14.63
CA ALA A 22 19.61 7.20 14.15
C ALA A 22 18.18 6.66 13.99
N SER A 23 17.24 7.18 14.77
CA SER A 23 15.83 6.91 14.58
C SER A 23 15.42 7.53 13.25
N ASN A 24 15.25 6.70 12.22
CA ASN A 24 14.70 7.11 10.92
C ASN A 24 13.20 7.51 11.00
N GLY A 25 12.64 7.69 12.20
CA GLY A 25 11.23 8.01 12.37
C GLY A 25 11.00 9.51 12.26
N GLY A 26 10.32 9.94 11.19
CA GLY A 26 9.57 11.19 11.23
C GLY A 26 8.52 11.20 12.36
N PRO A 27 7.70 12.26 12.48
CA PRO A 27 6.66 12.29 13.50
C PRO A 27 5.73 11.07 13.36
N VAL A 28 5.36 10.47 14.50
CA VAL A 28 4.36 9.41 14.58
C VAL A 28 3.12 9.94 15.30
N ALA A 29 1.94 9.61 14.81
CA ALA A 29 0.68 10.07 15.42
C ALA A 29 0.45 9.33 16.74
N ASP A 30 -0.02 10.00 17.78
CA ASP A 30 -0.43 9.35 19.03
C ASP A 30 -1.82 8.74 18.90
N PHE A 31 -1.89 7.40 18.86
CA PHE A 31 -3.15 6.69 18.78
C PHE A 31 -3.72 6.48 20.17
N THR A 32 -5.04 6.64 20.27
CA THR A 32 -5.84 6.10 21.36
C THR A 32 -5.87 4.57 21.29
N ARG A 33 -6.32 3.93 22.39
CA ARG A 33 -6.56 2.49 22.42
C ARG A 33 -7.44 2.01 21.26
N ASP A 34 -8.52 2.74 20.99
CA ASP A 34 -9.50 2.34 19.99
C ASP A 34 -8.98 2.50 18.56
N GLU A 35 -8.17 3.55 18.30
CA GLU A 35 -7.50 3.71 17.00
C GLU A 35 -6.46 2.61 16.76
N GLU A 36 -5.69 2.21 17.78
CA GLU A 36 -4.70 1.14 17.68
C GLU A 36 -5.37 -0.21 17.42
N LEU A 37 -6.48 -0.51 18.12
CA LEU A 37 -7.29 -1.71 17.90
C LEU A 37 -7.95 -1.73 16.52
N LYS A 38 -8.45 -0.57 16.06
CA LYS A 38 -9.03 -0.43 14.72
C LYS A 38 -7.96 -0.70 13.66
N ALA A 39 -6.79 -0.06 13.76
CA ALA A 39 -5.69 -0.26 12.83
C ALA A 39 -5.24 -1.73 12.80
N TYR A 40 -5.15 -2.38 13.96
CA TYR A 40 -4.84 -3.81 14.07
C TYR A 40 -5.85 -4.67 13.30
N ARG A 41 -7.14 -4.46 13.55
CA ARG A 41 -8.22 -5.23 12.92
C ARG A 41 -8.25 -5.04 11.40
N GLU A 42 -8.13 -3.81 10.91
CA GLU A 42 -8.17 -3.52 9.46
C GLU A 42 -6.97 -4.13 8.74
N MET A 43 -5.76 -4.00 9.29
CA MET A 43 -4.58 -4.63 8.69
C MET A 43 -4.66 -6.16 8.72
N LEU A 44 -5.19 -6.75 9.80
CA LEU A 44 -5.45 -8.18 9.85
C LEU A 44 -6.47 -8.63 8.82
N LEU A 45 -7.55 -7.86 8.62
CA LEU A 45 -8.56 -8.16 7.60
C LEU A 45 -7.92 -8.24 6.22
N ILE A 46 -7.11 -7.24 5.85
CA ILE A 46 -6.36 -7.26 4.60
C ILE A 46 -5.46 -8.49 4.53
N ARG A 47 -4.60 -8.72 5.54
CA ARG A 47 -3.66 -9.86 5.55
C ARG A 47 -4.36 -11.20 5.36
N ARG A 48 -5.43 -11.47 6.12
CA ARG A 48 -6.16 -12.74 6.08
C ARG A 48 -6.93 -12.91 4.79
N PHE A 49 -7.53 -11.83 4.28
CA PHE A 49 -8.21 -11.83 2.99
C PHE A 49 -7.23 -12.19 1.87
N GLU A 50 -6.07 -11.54 1.83
CA GLU A 50 -5.03 -11.76 0.84
C GLU A 50 -4.43 -13.18 0.91
N GLU A 51 -4.25 -13.73 2.12
CA GLU A 51 -3.86 -15.13 2.31
C GLU A 51 -4.91 -16.11 1.74
N LYS A 52 -6.20 -15.83 1.95
CA LYS A 52 -7.31 -16.63 1.39
C LYS A 52 -7.39 -16.49 -0.13
N ALA A 53 -7.24 -15.28 -0.67
CA ALA A 53 -7.19 -15.05 -2.12
C ALA A 53 -6.03 -15.84 -2.75
N GLY A 54 -4.85 -15.85 -2.13
CA GLY A 54 -3.72 -16.69 -2.56
C GLY A 54 -4.05 -18.18 -2.56
N GLN A 55 -4.78 -18.67 -1.55
CA GLN A 55 -5.24 -20.06 -1.51
C GLN A 55 -6.20 -20.38 -2.67
N LEU A 56 -7.23 -19.56 -2.88
CA LEU A 56 -8.23 -19.76 -3.94
C LEU A 56 -7.62 -19.67 -5.34
N TYR A 57 -6.63 -18.80 -5.54
CA TYR A 57 -5.83 -18.76 -6.77
C TYR A 57 -5.10 -20.09 -7.00
N GLY A 58 -4.43 -20.63 -5.98
CA GLY A 58 -3.75 -21.92 -6.06
C GLY A 58 -4.71 -23.10 -6.33
N MET A 59 -5.98 -22.96 -5.97
CA MET A 59 -7.05 -23.93 -6.24
C MET A 59 -7.72 -23.72 -7.62
N GLY A 60 -7.34 -22.68 -8.36
CA GLY A 60 -7.88 -22.38 -9.70
C GLY A 60 -9.21 -21.63 -9.71
N PHE A 61 -9.68 -21.11 -8.56
CA PHE A 61 -10.92 -20.31 -8.50
C PHE A 61 -10.75 -18.86 -8.96
N ILE A 62 -9.53 -18.33 -8.90
CA ILE A 62 -9.21 -16.98 -9.38
C ILE A 62 -8.45 -17.13 -10.70
N GLY A 63 -9.03 -16.64 -11.79
CA GLY A 63 -8.43 -16.62 -13.11
C GLY A 63 -7.51 -15.41 -13.34
N GLY A 64 -6.60 -15.51 -14.31
CA GLY A 64 -5.74 -14.41 -14.72
C GLY A 64 -4.59 -14.12 -13.76
N PHE A 65 -4.30 -12.83 -13.53
CA PHE A 65 -3.25 -12.42 -12.59
C PHE A 65 -3.85 -12.15 -11.21
N CYS A 66 -3.11 -12.47 -10.14
CA CYS A 66 -3.50 -12.14 -8.76
C CYS A 66 -2.33 -11.48 -8.04
N HIS A 67 -2.52 -10.23 -7.59
CA HIS A 67 -1.47 -9.40 -7.01
C HIS A 67 -1.77 -9.10 -5.55
N LEU A 68 -1.11 -9.83 -4.64
CA LEU A 68 -1.43 -9.73 -3.22
C LEU A 68 -0.81 -8.51 -2.53
N TYR A 69 -1.56 -7.81 -1.69
CA TYR A 69 -1.08 -6.61 -0.97
C TYR A 69 -0.27 -6.90 0.32
N ILE A 70 0.05 -8.18 0.57
CA ILE A 70 0.73 -8.66 1.79
C ILE A 70 2.07 -7.94 2.05
N GLY A 71 2.14 -7.28 3.21
CA GLY A 71 3.32 -6.55 3.73
C GLY A 71 3.23 -5.02 3.60
N GLN A 72 2.17 -4.50 2.98
CA GLN A 72 1.96 -3.06 2.76
C GLN A 72 0.74 -2.51 3.51
N GLU A 73 0.14 -3.30 4.41
CA GLU A 73 -1.17 -3.00 5.01
C GLU A 73 -1.21 -1.67 5.77
N ALA A 74 -0.12 -1.32 6.46
CA ALA A 74 -0.01 -0.06 7.20
C ALA A 74 -0.15 1.18 6.32
N VAL A 75 0.28 1.10 5.05
CA VAL A 75 0.23 2.22 4.10
C VAL A 75 -1.21 2.63 3.85
N VAL A 76 -2.04 1.70 3.38
CA VAL A 76 -3.43 2.04 3.08
C VAL A 76 -4.24 2.32 4.35
N VAL A 77 -4.07 1.54 5.42
CA VAL A 77 -4.84 1.73 6.66
C VAL A 77 -4.51 3.07 7.30
N GLY A 78 -3.24 3.44 7.39
CA GLY A 78 -2.82 4.72 7.97
C GLY A 78 -3.32 5.92 7.16
N MET A 79 -3.27 5.84 5.83
CA MET A 79 -3.82 6.89 4.95
C MET A 79 -5.35 7.00 5.11
N GLN A 80 -6.05 5.87 5.11
CA GLN A 80 -7.51 5.85 5.20
C GLN A 80 -8.03 6.40 6.53
N MET A 81 -7.30 6.18 7.63
CA MET A 81 -7.65 6.74 8.94
C MET A 81 -7.63 8.28 8.95
N ALA A 82 -6.90 8.93 8.04
CA ALA A 82 -6.82 10.39 7.94
C ALA A 82 -7.84 11.02 6.99
N GLN A 83 -8.34 10.24 6.02
CA GLN A 83 -9.24 10.73 4.98
C GLN A 83 -10.63 11.05 5.52
N LYS A 84 -11.34 11.92 4.80
CA LYS A 84 -12.74 12.25 5.05
C LYS A 84 -13.63 11.76 3.92
N GLU A 85 -14.94 11.72 4.17
CA GLU A 85 -15.92 11.42 3.13
C GLU A 85 -15.77 12.37 1.93
N GLY A 86 -15.79 11.82 0.72
CA GLY A 86 -15.58 12.55 -0.53
C GLY A 86 -14.13 12.67 -1.00
N ASP A 87 -13.11 12.31 -0.19
CA ASP A 87 -11.76 12.08 -0.72
C ASP A 87 -11.77 10.87 -1.64
N GLN A 88 -10.90 10.87 -2.65
CA GLN A 88 -10.89 9.85 -3.69
C GLN A 88 -9.61 9.05 -3.64
N VAL A 89 -9.73 7.72 -3.73
CA VAL A 89 -8.60 6.80 -3.79
C VAL A 89 -8.48 6.23 -5.19
N ILE A 90 -7.29 6.31 -5.77
CA ILE A 90 -6.97 5.75 -7.09
C ILE A 90 -5.65 5.01 -7.04
N THR A 91 -5.62 3.77 -7.53
CA THR A 91 -4.46 2.87 -7.37
C THR A 91 -4.25 1.95 -8.57
N ALA A 92 -3.11 1.27 -8.60
CA ALA A 92 -2.78 0.23 -9.58
C ALA A 92 -3.49 -1.10 -9.27
N TYR A 93 -3.19 -2.13 -10.05
CA TYR A 93 -3.71 -3.51 -9.95
C TYR A 93 -3.43 -4.29 -8.64
N ARG A 94 -2.87 -3.68 -7.59
CA ARG A 94 -2.63 -4.33 -6.29
C ARG A 94 -3.56 -3.73 -5.24
N ASP A 95 -4.85 -3.86 -5.49
CA ASP A 95 -5.89 -2.98 -4.96
C ASP A 95 -6.85 -3.64 -3.96
N HIS A 96 -6.79 -4.96 -3.73
CA HIS A 96 -7.78 -5.65 -2.90
C HIS A 96 -7.76 -5.13 -1.46
N GLY A 97 -6.56 -5.02 -0.88
CA GLY A 97 -6.36 -4.38 0.42
C GLY A 97 -6.84 -2.92 0.46
N HIS A 98 -6.73 -2.18 -0.65
CA HIS A 98 -7.24 -0.81 -0.72
C HIS A 98 -8.75 -0.74 -0.64
N MET A 99 -9.45 -1.64 -1.32
CA MET A 99 -10.90 -1.71 -1.31
C MET A 99 -11.46 -2.06 0.06
N LEU A 100 -10.82 -3.00 0.75
CA LEU A 100 -11.20 -3.35 2.12
C LEU A 100 -11.04 -2.15 3.04
N ALA A 101 -9.90 -1.43 2.93
CA ALA A 101 -9.67 -0.22 3.72
C ALA A 101 -10.71 0.88 3.44
N THR A 102 -11.14 1.07 2.18
CA THR A 102 -12.19 2.05 1.82
C THR A 102 -13.61 1.59 2.22
N GLY A 103 -13.74 0.50 2.97
CA GLY A 103 -15.00 0.03 3.55
C GLY A 103 -15.85 -0.80 2.59
N MET A 104 -15.25 -1.33 1.52
CA MET A 104 -15.92 -2.27 0.63
C MET A 104 -16.00 -3.65 1.30
N SER A 105 -17.14 -4.32 1.19
CA SER A 105 -17.33 -5.66 1.75
C SER A 105 -16.37 -6.69 1.17
N ALA A 106 -15.82 -7.57 2.03
CA ALA A 106 -14.97 -8.68 1.62
C ALA A 106 -15.68 -9.63 0.64
N ARG A 107 -17.00 -9.86 0.81
CA ARG A 107 -17.81 -10.65 -0.12
C ARG A 107 -17.73 -10.12 -1.54
N GLY A 108 -17.94 -8.81 -1.74
CA GLY A 108 -17.87 -8.21 -3.07
C GLY A 108 -16.47 -8.26 -3.69
N VAL A 109 -15.41 -8.08 -2.87
CA VAL A 109 -14.03 -8.16 -3.37
C VAL A 109 -13.73 -9.60 -3.80
N MET A 110 -14.07 -10.58 -2.97
CA MET A 110 -13.82 -12.00 -3.28
C MET A 110 -14.66 -12.50 -4.46
N ALA A 111 -15.91 -12.05 -4.58
CA ALA A 111 -16.76 -12.31 -5.73
C ALA A 111 -16.14 -11.77 -7.03
N GLU A 112 -15.60 -10.56 -7.01
CA GLU A 112 -14.90 -10.00 -8.19
C GLU A 112 -13.64 -10.80 -8.53
N LEU A 113 -12.82 -11.16 -7.55
CA LEU A 113 -11.62 -11.98 -7.75
C LEU A 113 -11.92 -13.33 -8.41
N THR A 114 -13.05 -13.93 -8.07
CA THR A 114 -13.49 -15.24 -8.57
C THR A 114 -14.43 -15.14 -9.78
N GLY A 115 -14.58 -13.95 -10.36
CA GLY A 115 -15.34 -13.73 -11.59
C GLY A 115 -16.85 -13.94 -11.42
N ARG A 116 -17.40 -13.60 -10.25
CA ARG A 116 -18.83 -13.79 -9.93
C ARG A 116 -19.64 -12.53 -10.11
N ARG A 117 -20.95 -12.70 -10.36
CA ARG A 117 -21.83 -11.59 -10.71
C ARG A 117 -21.97 -10.52 -9.64
N SER A 118 -21.80 -10.89 -8.37
CA SER A 118 -21.89 -9.97 -7.23
C SER A 118 -20.57 -9.23 -6.96
N GLY A 119 -19.57 -9.41 -7.82
CA GLY A 119 -18.35 -8.60 -7.82
C GLY A 119 -18.62 -7.14 -8.14
N TYR A 120 -17.73 -6.25 -7.69
CA TYR A 120 -17.90 -4.80 -7.85
C TYR A 120 -17.89 -4.31 -9.30
N SER A 121 -17.25 -5.05 -10.19
CA SER A 121 -17.28 -4.85 -11.64
C SER A 121 -18.09 -5.96 -12.34
N ARG A 122 -19.04 -6.56 -11.60
CA ARG A 122 -19.88 -7.69 -12.02
C ARG A 122 -19.08 -8.91 -12.51
N GLY A 123 -17.92 -9.15 -11.92
CA GLY A 123 -17.05 -10.28 -12.26
C GLY A 123 -16.26 -10.12 -13.57
N LYS A 124 -16.32 -8.94 -14.22
CA LYS A 124 -15.63 -8.67 -15.50
C LYS A 124 -14.19 -8.20 -15.31
N GLY A 125 -13.91 -7.55 -14.18
CA GLY A 125 -12.65 -6.88 -13.94
C GLY A 125 -11.59 -7.77 -13.30
N GLY A 126 -12.03 -8.71 -12.46
CA GLY A 126 -11.14 -9.62 -11.75
C GLY A 126 -10.16 -8.90 -10.84
N SER A 127 -9.02 -9.54 -10.57
CA SER A 127 -8.03 -9.08 -9.60
C SER A 127 -7.34 -7.76 -9.91
N MET A 128 -7.43 -7.26 -11.13
CA MET A 128 -6.70 -6.07 -11.55
C MET A 128 -7.59 -4.87 -11.86
N HIS A 129 -8.93 -4.99 -11.84
CA HIS A 129 -9.85 -3.96 -12.32
C HIS A 129 -11.10 -3.84 -11.46
N MET A 130 -10.97 -3.17 -10.31
CA MET A 130 -12.09 -2.98 -9.39
C MET A 130 -12.40 -1.50 -9.14
N PHE A 131 -13.69 -1.17 -9.11
CA PHE A 131 -14.15 0.22 -9.06
C PHE A 131 -15.36 0.38 -8.15
N SER A 132 -15.47 1.51 -7.45
CA SER A 132 -16.69 1.89 -6.74
C SER A 132 -16.87 3.40 -6.73
N LYS A 133 -17.91 3.86 -7.43
CA LYS A 133 -18.32 5.27 -7.40
C LYS A 133 -18.82 5.67 -6.01
N GLU A 134 -19.56 4.78 -5.34
CA GLU A 134 -20.13 5.02 -4.02
C GLU A 134 -19.05 5.26 -2.96
N LYS A 135 -17.95 4.51 -3.02
CA LYS A 135 -16.83 4.61 -2.07
C LYS A 135 -15.70 5.50 -2.56
N HIS A 136 -15.92 6.28 -3.61
CA HIS A 136 -14.90 7.13 -4.24
C HIS A 136 -13.58 6.38 -4.54
N PHE A 137 -13.71 5.12 -4.95
CA PHE A 137 -12.61 4.22 -5.23
C PHE A 137 -12.46 3.96 -6.73
N TYR A 138 -11.33 4.38 -7.27
CA TYR A 138 -10.98 4.34 -8.69
C TYR A 138 -9.73 3.46 -8.85
N GLY A 139 -9.79 2.22 -8.34
CA GLY A 139 -8.65 1.30 -8.33
C GLY A 139 -8.58 0.42 -9.58
N GLY A 140 -7.60 -0.47 -9.57
CA GLY A 140 -7.51 -1.51 -10.57
C GLY A 140 -7.06 -1.02 -11.95
N HIS A 141 -5.97 -0.25 -11.99
CA HIS A 141 -5.34 0.09 -13.25
C HIS A 141 -4.22 -0.89 -13.61
N GLY A 142 -4.45 -1.69 -14.66
CA GLY A 142 -3.47 -2.64 -15.21
C GLY A 142 -2.32 -1.99 -15.98
N ILE A 143 -2.54 -0.79 -16.54
CA ILE A 143 -1.49 -0.02 -17.22
C ILE A 143 -0.64 0.72 -16.18
N VAL A 144 0.64 0.37 -16.12
CA VAL A 144 1.59 0.89 -15.14
C VAL A 144 1.67 2.43 -15.22
N GLY A 145 1.28 3.09 -14.14
CA GLY A 145 1.35 4.55 -13.99
C GLY A 145 0.14 5.32 -14.54
N ALA A 146 -0.82 4.65 -15.21
CA ALA A 146 -1.98 5.34 -15.81
C ALA A 146 -2.88 5.99 -14.75
N GLN A 147 -2.97 5.37 -13.57
CA GLN A 147 -3.75 5.86 -12.44
C GLN A 147 -3.26 7.22 -11.92
N VAL A 148 -1.98 7.56 -12.16
CA VAL A 148 -1.40 8.83 -11.68
C VAL A 148 -1.98 10.02 -12.46
N SER A 149 -2.05 9.89 -13.78
CA SER A 149 -2.66 10.90 -14.65
C SER A 149 -4.17 11.03 -14.40
N LEU A 150 -4.85 9.89 -14.21
CA LEU A 150 -6.28 9.88 -13.90
C LEU A 150 -6.58 10.49 -12.53
N GLY A 151 -5.77 10.19 -11.50
CA GLY A 151 -5.88 10.81 -10.19
C GLY A 151 -5.64 12.32 -10.24
N THR A 152 -4.70 12.77 -11.07
CA THR A 152 -4.49 14.19 -11.33
C THR A 152 -5.75 14.84 -11.92
N GLY A 153 -6.46 14.14 -12.81
CA GLY A 153 -7.76 14.56 -13.33
C GLY A 153 -8.86 14.64 -12.26
N LEU A 154 -8.90 13.68 -11.33
CA LEU A 154 -9.83 13.72 -10.18
C LEU A 154 -9.56 14.95 -9.30
N ALA A 155 -8.29 15.24 -9.01
CA ALA A 155 -7.89 16.43 -8.26
C ALA A 155 -8.26 17.74 -8.98
N PHE A 156 -8.10 17.78 -10.31
CA PHE A 156 -8.58 18.89 -11.13
C PHE A 156 -10.08 19.08 -10.99
N ALA A 157 -10.86 17.99 -11.05
CA ALA A 157 -12.31 18.05 -10.88
C ALA A 157 -12.72 18.54 -9.49
N ASN A 158 -12.02 18.14 -8.43
CA ASN A 158 -12.27 18.63 -7.07
C ASN A 158 -11.98 20.12 -6.95
N ARG A 159 -10.83 20.57 -7.46
CA ARG A 159 -10.48 22.00 -7.51
C ARG A 159 -11.52 22.81 -8.28
N TYR A 160 -11.94 22.32 -9.45
CA TYR A 160 -12.92 22.98 -10.30
C TYR A 160 -14.29 23.12 -9.62
N ARG A 161 -14.69 22.13 -8.81
CA ARG A 161 -15.96 22.14 -8.06
C ARG A 161 -15.88 22.89 -6.74
N GLY A 162 -14.69 23.16 -6.21
CA GLY A 162 -14.50 23.80 -4.91
C GLY A 162 -15.05 22.97 -3.74
N ASN A 163 -14.96 21.63 -3.81
CA ASN A 163 -15.59 20.71 -2.85
C ASN A 163 -14.67 20.25 -1.70
N ASP A 164 -13.47 20.82 -1.60
CA ASP A 164 -12.48 20.49 -0.56
C ASP A 164 -12.12 18.99 -0.49
N SER A 165 -12.34 18.22 -1.55
CA SER A 165 -11.92 16.81 -1.66
C SER A 165 -10.48 16.70 -2.16
N VAL A 166 -9.72 15.74 -1.64
CA VAL A 166 -8.36 15.44 -2.08
C VAL A 166 -8.35 14.13 -2.87
N SER A 167 -7.61 14.10 -3.98
CA SER A 167 -7.32 12.84 -4.67
C SER A 167 -6.05 12.22 -4.08
N VAL A 168 -6.10 10.92 -3.79
CA VAL A 168 -4.97 10.16 -3.26
C VAL A 168 -4.60 9.08 -4.28
N ALA A 169 -3.47 9.30 -4.95
CA ALA A 169 -3.02 8.45 -6.05
C ALA A 169 -1.84 7.57 -5.64
N TYR A 170 -2.08 6.26 -5.58
CA TYR A 170 -1.10 5.25 -5.20
C TYR A 170 -0.45 4.62 -6.43
N PHE A 171 0.88 4.45 -6.36
CA PHE A 171 1.66 3.82 -7.41
C PHE A 171 2.97 3.25 -6.86
N GLY A 172 3.47 2.18 -7.48
CA GLY A 172 4.73 1.58 -7.07
C GLY A 172 5.96 2.34 -7.55
N ASP A 173 7.11 2.02 -6.95
CA ASP A 173 8.44 2.47 -7.34
C ASP A 173 8.75 2.28 -8.84
N GLY A 174 8.27 1.17 -9.44
CA GLY A 174 8.39 0.94 -10.87
C GLY A 174 7.60 1.94 -11.72
N ALA A 175 6.37 2.26 -11.31
CA ALA A 175 5.48 3.18 -12.02
C ALA A 175 5.98 4.63 -11.95
N ALA A 176 6.69 5.00 -10.89
CA ALA A 176 7.27 6.34 -10.72
C ALA A 176 8.34 6.71 -11.77
N ASN A 177 8.76 5.75 -12.62
CA ASN A 177 9.67 6.00 -13.74
C ASN A 177 8.96 6.25 -15.09
N GLN A 178 7.62 6.20 -15.12
CA GLN A 178 6.85 6.43 -16.35
C GLN A 178 6.76 7.92 -16.70
N GLY A 179 6.87 8.27 -17.99
CA GLY A 179 6.83 9.67 -18.45
C GLY A 179 5.57 10.43 -18.02
N GLN A 180 4.40 9.79 -18.14
CA GLN A 180 3.12 10.36 -17.74
C GLN A 180 3.02 10.76 -16.26
N VAL A 181 3.85 10.18 -15.38
CA VAL A 181 3.93 10.58 -13.97
C VAL A 181 4.55 11.97 -13.84
N TYR A 182 5.60 12.27 -14.60
CA TYR A 182 6.24 13.59 -14.61
C TYR A 182 5.34 14.65 -15.24
N GLU A 183 4.64 14.30 -16.32
CA GLU A 183 3.62 15.17 -16.92
C GLU A 183 2.52 15.51 -15.90
N SER A 184 2.08 14.52 -15.12
CA SER A 184 1.10 14.71 -14.04
C SER A 184 1.61 15.67 -12.96
N PHE A 185 2.85 15.50 -12.51
CA PHE A 185 3.48 16.41 -11.53
C PHE A 185 3.53 17.85 -12.04
N ASN A 186 3.95 18.06 -13.28
CA ASN A 186 3.99 19.38 -13.89
C ASN A 186 2.61 20.06 -13.85
N MET A 187 1.57 19.34 -14.27
CA MET A 187 0.21 19.87 -14.32
C MET A 187 -0.37 20.12 -12.93
N ALA A 188 -0.16 19.20 -11.99
CA ALA A 188 -0.61 19.34 -10.61
C ALA A 188 0.04 20.54 -9.91
N ALA A 189 1.34 20.75 -10.10
CA ALA A 189 2.07 21.88 -9.54
C ALA A 189 1.60 23.21 -10.16
N LEU A 190 1.55 23.28 -11.49
CA LEU A 190 1.11 24.47 -12.24
C LEU A 190 -0.28 24.94 -11.79
N TRP A 191 -1.17 23.98 -11.54
CA TRP A 191 -2.55 24.25 -11.17
C TRP A 191 -2.81 24.15 -9.67
N LYS A 192 -1.79 23.94 -8.82
CA LYS A 192 -1.95 23.77 -7.37
C LYS A 192 -3.09 22.79 -7.02
N LEU A 193 -3.10 21.63 -7.66
CA LEU A 193 -4.17 20.65 -7.48
C LEU A 193 -4.11 19.97 -6.10
N PRO A 194 -5.27 19.66 -5.48
CA PRO A 194 -5.33 18.94 -4.22
C PRO A 194 -5.12 17.42 -4.45
N ILE A 195 -3.86 17.02 -4.67
CA ILE A 195 -3.49 15.62 -4.87
C ILE A 195 -2.29 15.21 -4.03
N ILE A 196 -2.41 14.05 -3.40
CA ILE A 196 -1.32 13.34 -2.74
C ILE A 196 -0.86 12.22 -3.65
N TYR A 197 0.40 12.24 -4.03
CA TYR A 197 1.04 11.19 -4.80
C TYR A 197 1.79 10.25 -3.86
N ILE A 198 1.32 9.00 -3.75
CA ILE A 198 1.87 8.00 -2.85
C ILE A 198 2.71 7.01 -3.65
N VAL A 199 4.02 7.03 -3.42
CA VAL A 199 4.96 6.05 -3.95
C VAL A 199 5.09 4.91 -2.95
N GLU A 200 4.51 3.75 -3.26
CA GLU A 200 4.70 2.52 -2.49
C GLU A 200 6.03 1.88 -2.87
N ASN A 201 7.09 2.29 -2.19
CA ASN A 201 8.44 1.80 -2.44
C ASN A 201 8.66 0.46 -1.74
N ASN A 202 8.18 -0.61 -2.37
CA ASN A 202 8.39 -1.99 -1.93
C ASN A 202 9.69 -2.64 -2.45
N ARG A 203 10.60 -1.79 -2.96
CA ARG A 203 11.95 -2.10 -3.47
C ARG A 203 12.04 -2.81 -4.82
N TYR A 204 10.93 -3.31 -5.38
CA TYR A 204 10.96 -4.16 -6.58
C TYR A 204 9.79 -3.92 -7.55
N ALA A 205 10.13 -3.47 -8.75
CA ALA A 205 9.26 -3.47 -9.92
C ALA A 205 9.32 -4.84 -10.62
N MET A 206 8.35 -5.71 -10.32
CA MET A 206 8.44 -7.15 -10.63
C MET A 206 9.73 -7.74 -10.04
N GLY A 207 10.75 -7.99 -10.87
CA GLY A 207 12.08 -8.46 -10.47
C GLY A 207 13.22 -7.44 -10.57
N THR A 208 12.92 -6.21 -10.99
CA THR A 208 13.92 -5.12 -11.09
C THR A 208 13.98 -4.37 -9.77
N SER A 209 15.14 -4.39 -9.10
CA SER A 209 15.33 -3.64 -7.85
C SER A 209 15.48 -2.14 -8.11
N THR A 210 15.03 -1.31 -7.16
CA THR A 210 15.14 0.16 -7.25
C THR A 210 16.55 0.64 -7.53
N ALA A 211 17.55 0.05 -6.88
CA ALA A 211 18.97 0.39 -7.06
C ALA A 211 19.48 0.17 -8.49
N ARG A 212 18.80 -0.67 -9.28
CA ARG A 212 19.11 -0.92 -10.70
C ARG A 212 18.24 -0.12 -11.66
N ALA A 213 17.13 0.44 -11.18
CA ALA A 213 16.08 1.03 -12.02
C ALA A 213 16.13 2.57 -12.06
N THR A 214 16.72 3.22 -11.05
CA THR A 214 16.76 4.68 -10.96
C THR A 214 18.10 5.21 -10.44
N ALA A 215 18.51 6.37 -10.95
CA ALA A 215 19.68 7.10 -10.48
C ALA A 215 19.43 7.83 -9.13
N GLN A 216 18.18 8.25 -8.90
CA GLN A 216 17.75 8.84 -7.62
C GLN A 216 16.78 7.87 -6.95
N SER A 217 17.23 7.24 -5.86
CA SER A 217 16.50 6.18 -5.14
C SER A 217 15.63 6.71 -4.00
N ASN A 218 15.76 7.99 -3.63
CA ASN A 218 14.80 8.68 -2.77
C ASN A 218 13.67 9.22 -3.65
N TYR A 219 12.53 8.52 -3.66
CA TYR A 219 11.39 8.88 -4.50
C TYR A 219 10.60 10.08 -3.96
N SER A 220 10.76 10.47 -2.68
CA SER A 220 10.17 11.73 -2.20
C SER A 220 10.72 12.95 -2.95
N LEU A 221 11.93 12.87 -3.52
CA LEU A 221 12.56 13.95 -4.28
C LEU A 221 12.11 14.03 -5.75
N ARG A 222 11.20 13.16 -6.21
CA ARG A 222 10.75 13.15 -7.62
C ARG A 222 10.03 14.43 -8.02
N GLY A 223 9.42 15.10 -7.05
CA GLY A 223 8.68 16.35 -7.23
C GLY A 223 9.55 17.61 -7.27
N SER A 224 10.83 17.52 -6.89
CA SER A 224 11.69 18.69 -6.65
C SER A 224 11.85 19.60 -7.88
N GLY A 225 11.91 19.02 -9.08
CA GLY A 225 12.01 19.79 -10.33
C GLY A 225 10.76 20.62 -10.64
N PHE A 226 9.62 20.31 -10.02
CA PHE A 226 8.35 21.00 -10.18
C PHE A 226 7.96 21.82 -8.94
N GLY A 227 8.83 21.86 -7.92
CA GLY A 227 8.54 22.52 -6.64
C GLY A 227 7.52 21.78 -5.77
N ILE A 228 7.28 20.49 -6.02
CA ILE A 228 6.37 19.68 -5.21
C ILE A 228 7.13 19.14 -3.98
N PRO A 229 6.67 19.42 -2.75
CA PRO A 229 7.30 18.88 -1.56
C PRO A 229 7.14 17.37 -1.48
N GLY A 230 8.10 16.70 -0.83
CA GLY A 230 8.09 15.26 -0.65
C GLY A 230 8.56 14.84 0.72
N ILE A 231 7.96 13.78 1.26
CA ILE A 231 8.28 13.21 2.58
C ILE A 231 8.56 11.71 2.42
N GLN A 232 9.65 11.21 3.00
CA GLN A 232 9.85 9.77 3.18
C GLN A 232 9.17 9.34 4.49
N VAL A 233 8.38 8.29 4.42
CA VAL A 233 7.57 7.77 5.52
C VAL A 233 7.95 6.33 5.75
N ASP A 234 8.06 5.92 7.02
CA ASP A 234 8.10 4.50 7.35
C ASP A 234 6.73 3.88 7.04
N GLY A 235 6.63 3.25 5.86
CA GLY A 235 5.40 2.62 5.40
C GLY A 235 5.06 1.32 6.14
N MET A 236 5.91 0.91 7.08
CA MET A 236 5.68 -0.26 7.94
C MET A 236 5.10 0.13 9.31
N ASP A 237 5.06 1.42 9.67
CA ASP A 237 4.41 1.90 10.90
C ASP A 237 3.16 2.71 10.57
N VAL A 238 1.99 2.13 10.86
CA VAL A 238 0.67 2.76 10.62
C VAL A 238 0.54 4.14 11.30
N ARG A 239 1.23 4.38 12.42
CA ARG A 239 1.22 5.67 13.13
C ARG A 239 2.04 6.73 12.40
N ALA A 240 3.17 6.34 11.79
CA ALA A 240 3.97 7.21 10.93
C ALA A 240 3.21 7.57 9.64
N VAL A 241 2.57 6.57 9.03
CA VAL A 241 1.71 6.77 7.85
C VAL A 241 0.56 7.72 8.18
N LYS A 242 -0.14 7.53 9.30
CA LYS A 242 -1.25 8.41 9.70
C LYS A 242 -0.79 9.86 9.92
N ALA A 243 0.34 10.08 10.59
CA ALA A 243 0.89 11.42 10.78
C ALA A 243 1.22 12.11 9.45
N ALA A 244 1.89 11.40 8.53
CA ALA A 244 2.21 11.93 7.21
C ALA A 244 0.94 12.18 6.37
N ALA A 245 -0.07 11.33 6.50
CA ALA A 245 -1.36 11.49 5.85
C ALA A 245 -2.08 12.76 6.33
N ASP A 246 -2.11 13.02 7.64
CA ASP A 246 -2.71 14.23 8.21
C ASP A 246 -2.04 15.48 7.68
N GLU A 247 -0.70 15.52 7.67
CA GLU A 247 0.07 16.65 7.14
C GLU A 247 -0.19 16.87 5.64
N ALA A 248 -0.17 15.79 4.85
CA ALA A 248 -0.36 15.85 3.41
C ALA A 248 -1.79 16.28 3.02
N LEU A 249 -2.81 15.78 3.72
CA LEU A 249 -4.20 16.17 3.48
C LEU A 249 -4.42 17.64 3.82
N GLU A 250 -3.92 18.11 4.96
CA GLU A 250 -3.99 19.53 5.34
C GLU A 250 -3.21 20.42 4.35
N HIS A 251 -2.04 19.97 3.88
CA HIS A 251 -1.29 20.66 2.84
C HIS A 251 -2.13 20.86 1.56
N CYS A 252 -2.76 19.80 1.07
CA CYS A 252 -3.60 19.88 -0.13
C CYS A 252 -4.86 20.74 0.09
N ARG A 253 -5.57 20.56 1.21
CA ARG A 253 -6.80 21.32 1.52
C ARG A 253 -6.54 22.81 1.75
N SER A 254 -5.41 23.16 2.33
CA SER A 254 -4.98 24.56 2.48
C SER A 254 -4.58 25.24 1.15
N GLY A 255 -4.70 24.55 0.01
CA GLY A 255 -4.47 25.09 -1.32
C GLY A 255 -3.00 25.27 -1.68
N LYS A 256 -2.10 24.63 -0.93
CA LYS A 256 -0.65 24.66 -1.20
C LYS A 256 -0.24 23.81 -2.40
N GLY A 257 -1.17 22.98 -2.90
CA GLY A 257 -1.02 22.19 -4.11
C GLY A 257 -0.69 20.72 -3.80
N PRO A 258 0.01 20.04 -4.72
CA PRO A 258 0.29 18.62 -4.57
C PRO A 258 1.42 18.35 -3.56
N ILE A 259 1.49 17.12 -3.06
CA ILE A 259 2.57 16.63 -2.21
C ILE A 259 2.87 15.16 -2.53
N ILE A 260 4.13 14.75 -2.39
CA ILE A 260 4.57 13.36 -2.57
C ILE A 260 4.85 12.71 -1.21
N LEU A 261 4.31 11.51 -1.00
CA LEU A 261 4.70 10.64 0.11
C LEU A 261 5.39 9.40 -0.45
N GLU A 262 6.64 9.17 -0.08
CA GLU A 262 7.32 7.91 -0.35
C GLU A 262 7.16 6.98 0.85
N MET A 263 6.32 5.96 0.68
CA MET A 263 6.08 4.93 1.68
C MET A 263 7.14 3.85 1.54
N LEU A 264 8.11 3.84 2.46
CA LEU A 264 9.13 2.82 2.52
C LEU A 264 8.51 1.55 3.10
N THR A 265 8.17 0.60 2.23
CA THR A 265 7.44 -0.62 2.59
C THR A 265 8.10 -1.86 1.99
N TYR A 266 7.46 -3.03 2.07
CA TYR A 266 8.00 -4.26 1.51
C TYR A 266 6.92 -5.26 1.08
N ARG A 267 7.09 -5.84 -0.11
CA ARG A 267 6.17 -6.85 -0.66
C ARG A 267 6.60 -8.25 -0.25
N TYR A 268 5.88 -8.93 0.65
CA TYR A 268 6.30 -10.26 1.13
C TYR A 268 6.11 -11.40 0.14
N ARG A 269 5.15 -11.26 -0.79
CA ARG A 269 4.89 -12.24 -1.86
C ARG A 269 5.58 -11.85 -3.17
N GLY A 270 5.66 -12.79 -4.11
CA GLY A 270 6.09 -12.49 -5.48
C GLY A 270 5.29 -11.34 -6.09
N HIS A 271 5.73 -10.87 -7.27
CA HIS A 271 5.05 -9.80 -7.98
C HIS A 271 3.54 -10.08 -8.11
N SER A 272 3.23 -11.27 -8.63
CA SER A 272 1.93 -11.91 -8.68
C SER A 272 2.03 -13.31 -8.05
N MET A 273 0.90 -13.99 -7.90
CA MET A 273 0.87 -15.40 -7.47
C MET A 273 1.58 -16.38 -8.41
N SER A 274 1.81 -16.00 -9.67
CA SER A 274 2.59 -16.78 -10.64
C SER A 274 4.09 -16.47 -10.63
N ASP A 275 4.54 -15.44 -9.92
CA ASP A 275 5.95 -15.05 -9.86
C ASP A 275 6.69 -15.79 -8.71
N PRO A 276 7.71 -16.63 -9.02
CA PRO A 276 8.48 -17.35 -8.02
C PRO A 276 9.46 -16.49 -7.22
N ALA A 277 9.60 -15.19 -7.53
CA ALA A 277 10.41 -14.22 -6.79
C ALA A 277 11.92 -14.55 -6.69
N LYS A 278 12.52 -15.12 -7.75
CA LYS A 278 13.93 -15.56 -7.78
C LYS A 278 14.99 -14.44 -7.72
N TYR A 279 14.58 -13.18 -7.73
CA TYR A 279 15.44 -11.99 -7.77
C TYR A 279 15.80 -11.42 -6.39
N ARG A 280 15.38 -12.09 -5.31
CA ARG A 280 15.67 -11.71 -3.92
C ARG A 280 15.76 -12.95 -3.04
N THR A 281 16.45 -12.83 -1.91
CA THR A 281 16.73 -13.99 -1.06
C THR A 281 15.59 -14.24 -0.07
N LYS A 282 15.47 -15.49 0.40
CA LYS A 282 14.47 -15.82 1.43
C LYS A 282 14.79 -15.11 2.75
N GLU A 283 16.07 -14.96 3.04
CA GLU A 283 16.62 -14.33 4.23
C GLU A 283 16.24 -12.84 4.28
N GLU A 284 16.30 -12.14 3.15
CA GLU A 284 15.86 -10.73 3.06
C GLU A 284 14.39 -10.59 3.44
N VAL A 285 13.51 -11.40 2.83
CA VAL A 285 12.07 -11.37 3.08
C VAL A 285 11.76 -11.75 4.53
N GLN A 286 12.40 -12.81 5.05
CA GLN A 286 12.23 -13.25 6.43
C GLN A 286 12.65 -12.19 7.42
N LYS A 287 13.81 -11.54 7.19
CA LYS A 287 14.29 -10.44 8.03
C LYS A 287 13.28 -9.29 8.08
N MET A 288 12.81 -8.85 6.91
CA MET A 288 11.80 -7.79 6.84
C MET A 288 10.52 -8.18 7.58
N ARG A 289 10.07 -9.43 7.47
CA ARG A 289 8.86 -9.90 8.16
C ARG A 289 9.06 -10.04 9.67
N SER A 290 10.19 -10.54 10.14
CA SER A 290 10.43 -10.72 11.58
C SER A 290 10.71 -9.42 12.31
N GLU A 291 11.33 -8.45 11.64
CA GLU A 291 11.78 -7.20 12.27
C GLU A 291 10.82 -6.03 12.04
N GLN A 292 10.00 -6.05 10.99
CA GLN A 292 9.25 -4.87 10.54
C GLN A 292 7.78 -5.14 10.20
N ASP A 293 7.21 -6.33 10.42
CA ASP A 293 5.80 -6.59 10.04
C ASP A 293 4.84 -5.60 10.74
N PRO A 294 4.02 -4.85 9.98
CA PRO A 294 3.21 -3.76 10.53
C PRO A 294 2.18 -4.24 11.54
N ILE A 295 1.67 -5.46 11.37
CA ILE A 295 0.65 -6.05 12.25
C ILE A 295 1.29 -6.45 13.59
N GLU A 296 2.50 -7.04 13.54
CA GLU A 296 3.23 -7.43 14.75
C GLU A 296 3.70 -6.22 15.55
N GLN A 297 4.06 -5.11 14.89
CA GLN A 297 4.37 -3.85 15.56
C GLN A 297 3.17 -3.32 16.38
N VAL A 298 1.97 -3.29 15.77
CA VAL A 298 0.74 -2.88 16.48
C VAL A 298 0.41 -3.85 17.62
N ARG A 299 0.50 -5.16 17.36
CA ARG A 299 0.28 -6.21 18.36
C ARG A 299 1.16 -6.02 19.60
N ALA A 300 2.47 -5.81 19.39
CA ALA A 300 3.42 -5.58 20.46
C ALA A 300 3.06 -4.34 21.29
N ARG A 301 2.71 -3.23 20.64
CA ARG A 301 2.29 -1.99 21.33
C ARG A 301 1.01 -2.17 22.15
N LEU A 302 0.02 -2.89 21.63
CA LEU A 302 -1.23 -3.16 22.33
C LEU A 302 -0.99 -3.96 23.62
N LEU A 303 -0.11 -4.96 23.57
CA LEU A 303 0.26 -5.79 24.73
C LEU A 303 1.11 -5.00 25.74
N GLU A 304 2.12 -4.28 25.28
CA GLU A 304 3.02 -3.49 26.12
C GLU A 304 2.26 -2.40 26.91
N LYS A 305 1.30 -1.74 26.27
CA LYS A 305 0.45 -0.73 26.92
C LYS A 305 -0.67 -1.32 27.79
N GLY A 306 -0.83 -2.65 27.82
CA GLY A 306 -1.94 -3.31 28.51
C GLY A 306 -3.32 -2.94 27.94
N TRP A 307 -3.39 -2.55 26.67
CA TRP A 307 -4.62 -2.13 26.00
C TRP A 307 -5.44 -3.31 25.48
N ALA A 308 -4.78 -4.45 25.25
CA ALA A 308 -5.40 -5.72 24.93
C ALA A 308 -4.59 -6.85 25.54
N SER A 309 -5.25 -7.96 25.88
CA SER A 309 -4.61 -9.22 26.20
C SER A 309 -4.37 -10.06 24.95
N GLU A 310 -3.56 -11.11 25.08
CA GLU A 310 -3.39 -12.12 24.03
C GLU A 310 -4.71 -12.72 23.56
N ASP A 311 -5.66 -12.94 24.48
CA ASP A 311 -6.94 -13.54 24.16
C ASP A 311 -7.89 -12.56 23.46
N ASP A 312 -7.82 -11.26 23.77
CA ASP A 312 -8.52 -10.22 23.01
C ASP A 312 -8.05 -10.18 21.55
N LEU A 313 -6.72 -10.24 21.32
CA LEU A 313 -6.16 -10.20 19.98
C LEU A 313 -6.47 -11.47 19.18
N LYS A 314 -6.50 -12.65 19.84
CA LYS A 314 -6.97 -13.89 19.21
C LYS A 314 -8.44 -13.83 18.84
N ALA A 315 -9.29 -13.21 19.67
CA ALA A 315 -10.70 -13.03 19.35
C ALA A 315 -10.86 -12.16 18.09
N ILE A 316 -10.10 -11.07 17.97
CA ILE A 316 -10.09 -10.22 16.77
C ILE A 316 -9.66 -11.00 15.53
N ASP A 317 -8.57 -11.77 15.59
CA ASP A 317 -8.11 -12.60 14.46
C ASP A 317 -9.14 -13.67 14.10
N LYS A 318 -9.81 -14.29 15.08
CA LYS A 318 -10.91 -15.22 14.82
C LYS A 318 -12.06 -14.54 14.08
N ASP A 319 -12.53 -13.40 14.56
CA ASP A 319 -13.63 -12.68 13.92
C ASP A 319 -13.28 -12.25 12.49
N VAL A 320 -12.04 -11.83 12.25
CA VAL A 320 -11.55 -11.53 10.90
C VAL A 320 -11.55 -12.78 10.02
N ARG A 321 -11.06 -13.92 10.53
CA ARG A 321 -11.06 -15.18 9.78
C ARG A 321 -12.47 -15.63 9.44
N ASP A 322 -13.43 -15.42 10.34
CA ASP A 322 -14.84 -15.74 10.10
C ASP A 322 -15.41 -14.88 8.94
N VAL A 323 -15.11 -13.57 8.91
CA VAL A 323 -15.47 -12.68 7.78
C VAL A 323 -14.82 -13.14 6.46
N VAL A 324 -13.55 -13.53 6.49
CA VAL A 324 -12.83 -13.97 5.29
C VAL A 324 -13.35 -15.33 4.80
N ALA A 325 -13.62 -16.26 5.70
CA ALA A 325 -14.21 -17.56 5.36
C ALA A 325 -15.59 -17.36 4.71
N ASP A 326 -16.44 -16.54 5.32
CA ASP A 326 -17.75 -16.17 4.77
C ASP A 326 -17.64 -15.57 3.36
N SER A 327 -16.66 -14.68 3.12
CA SER A 327 -16.44 -14.12 1.78
C SER A 327 -16.05 -15.16 0.72
N ALA A 328 -15.27 -16.17 1.11
CA ALA A 328 -14.85 -17.25 0.23
C ALA A 328 -15.99 -18.23 -0.05
N ASP A 329 -16.80 -18.55 0.95
CA ASP A 329 -17.97 -19.42 0.79
C ASP A 329 -19.05 -18.75 -0.05
N PHE A 330 -19.29 -17.46 0.18
CA PHE A 330 -20.17 -16.65 -0.66
C PHE A 330 -19.70 -16.64 -2.12
N ALA A 331 -18.43 -16.34 -2.37
CA ALA A 331 -17.89 -16.28 -3.74
C ALA A 331 -17.89 -17.64 -4.47
N GLN A 332 -17.83 -18.76 -3.76
CA GLN A 332 -17.93 -20.09 -4.38
C GLN A 332 -19.37 -20.51 -4.68
N SER A 333 -20.36 -19.91 -4.01
CA SER A 333 -21.78 -20.18 -4.20
C SER A 333 -22.50 -19.10 -5.03
N ASP A 334 -21.91 -17.91 -5.18
CA ASP A 334 -22.41 -16.85 -6.04
C ASP A 334 -22.32 -17.28 -7.51
N PRO A 335 -23.40 -17.17 -8.30
CA PRO A 335 -23.38 -17.58 -9.70
C PRO A 335 -22.43 -16.72 -10.54
N GLU A 336 -21.96 -17.32 -11.63
CA GLU A 336 -21.27 -16.58 -12.69
C GLU A 336 -22.20 -15.53 -13.31
N PRO A 337 -21.64 -14.43 -13.86
CA PRO A 337 -22.41 -13.50 -14.67
C PRO A 337 -23.07 -14.21 -15.84
N ASP A 338 -24.30 -13.80 -16.19
CA ASP A 338 -24.92 -14.27 -17.43
C ASP A 338 -24.07 -13.84 -18.63
N ALA A 339 -23.99 -14.66 -19.67
CA ALA A 339 -23.17 -14.36 -20.85
C ALA A 339 -23.55 -13.02 -21.53
N SER A 340 -24.79 -12.55 -21.37
CA SER A 340 -25.24 -11.25 -21.86
C SER A 340 -24.49 -10.06 -21.22
N GLU A 341 -23.91 -10.22 -20.02
CA GLU A 341 -23.11 -9.18 -19.36
C GLU A 341 -21.89 -8.74 -20.20
N LEU A 342 -21.40 -9.60 -21.10
CA LEU A 342 -20.32 -9.28 -22.06
C LEU A 342 -20.65 -8.10 -22.97
N TYR A 343 -21.93 -7.83 -23.22
CA TYR A 343 -22.39 -6.77 -24.14
C TYR A 343 -22.86 -5.51 -23.41
N THR A 344 -22.75 -5.47 -22.09
CA THR A 344 -23.17 -4.34 -21.26
C THR A 344 -21.97 -3.47 -20.87
N ASP A 345 -22.23 -2.20 -20.52
CA ASP A 345 -21.23 -1.24 -20.01
C ASP A 345 -20.08 -0.90 -20.99
N ILE A 346 -20.25 -1.16 -22.30
CA ILE A 346 -19.28 -0.79 -23.35
C ILE A 346 -19.37 0.71 -23.71
N LEU A 347 -20.57 1.29 -23.58
CA LEU A 347 -20.87 2.69 -23.86
C LEU A 347 -21.44 3.35 -22.60
N LEU A 348 -21.34 4.68 -22.52
CA LEU A 348 -21.85 5.51 -21.42
C LEU A 348 -23.38 5.66 -21.43
#